data_AF-A0A8D2BEY2-F1
#
_entry.id   AF-A0A8D2BEY2-F1
#
_cell.length_a   1.000
_cell.length_b   1.000
_cell.length_c   1.000
_cell.angle_alpha   90.00
_cell.angle_beta   90.00
_cell.angle_gamma   90.00
#
_symmetry.space_group_name_H-M   'P 1'
#
loop_
_entity.id
_entity.type
_entity.pdbx_description
1 polymer ?
#
loop_
_entity_poly.entity_id
_entity_poly.type
_entity_poly.pdbx_seq_one_letter_code
_entity_poly.pdbx_strand_id
1 'polypeptide(L)'
;KREKRLKTNEESLRELWDNIKRTNICIIGVPEGEEREKETEKIFQEIITKNFPTIGKEPLTQIQEAQRVPYKINPRRNTPRHMLIKLTKIQDKEKILKAAREKKQVTYKGTPIRLSADFSAETLQARREWHDILHVMKGKNLQTR
;
A
#
# COMPACT_ATOMS: atom_id res chain seq x y z
N LYS A 1 26.61 26.25 -2.89
CA LYS A 1 27.13 25.07 -2.15
C LYS A 1 26.13 24.52 -1.12
N ARG A 2 25.48 25.38 -0.32
CA ARG A 2 24.46 24.99 0.69
C ARG A 2 23.20 24.37 0.09
N GLU A 3 22.61 25.00 -0.93
CA GLU A 3 21.42 24.46 -1.61
C GLU A 3 21.62 23.08 -2.23
N LYS A 4 22.78 22.86 -2.89
CA LYS A 4 23.12 21.54 -3.44
C LYS A 4 23.16 20.46 -2.35
N ARG A 5 23.72 20.77 -1.17
CA ARG A 5 23.74 19.85 -0.02
C ARG A 5 22.35 19.57 0.54
N LEU A 6 21.48 20.58 0.60
CA LEU A 6 20.10 20.40 1.07
C LEU A 6 19.31 19.48 0.14
N LYS A 7 19.41 19.67 -1.18
CA LYS A 7 18.77 18.79 -2.17
C LYS A 7 19.23 17.33 -2.04
N THR A 8 20.54 17.10 -1.93
CA THR A 8 21.08 15.74 -1.74
C THR A 8 20.58 15.11 -0.45
N ASN A 9 20.44 15.88 0.63
CA ASN A 9 19.91 15.38 1.90
C ASN A 9 18.42 15.00 1.78
N GLU A 10 17.60 15.82 1.11
CA GLU A 10 16.18 15.53 0.86
C GLU A 10 16.01 14.26 0.03
N GLU A 11 16.80 14.09 -1.04
CA GLU A 11 16.81 12.88 -1.86
C GLU A 11 17.21 11.64 -1.05
N SER A 12 18.25 11.77 -0.22
CA SER A 12 18.70 10.67 0.66
C SER A 12 17.63 10.28 1.68
N LEU A 13 16.93 11.25 2.27
CA LEU A 13 15.83 11.00 3.21
C LEU A 13 14.66 10.28 2.52
N ARG A 14 14.31 10.70 1.29
CA ARG A 14 13.27 10.06 0.49
C ARG A 14 13.62 8.59 0.24
N GLU A 15 14.84 8.30 -0.19
CA GLU A 15 15.30 6.92 -0.46
C GLU A 15 15.32 6.06 0.80
N LEU A 16 15.78 6.60 1.94
CA LEU A 16 15.73 5.90 3.22
C LEU A 16 14.29 5.55 3.61
N TRP A 17 13.36 6.49 3.49
CA TRP A 17 11.95 6.25 3.80
C TRP A 17 11.31 5.22 2.87
N ASP A 18 11.56 5.30 1.56
CA ASP A 18 11.05 4.32 0.61
C ASP A 18 11.66 2.93 0.84
N ASN A 19 12.92 2.85 1.28
CA ASN A 19 13.55 1.59 1.68
C ASN A 19 12.90 1.00 2.93
N ILE A 20 12.61 1.81 3.96
CA ILE A 20 11.92 1.37 5.18
C ILE A 20 10.52 0.85 4.84
N LYS A 21 9.81 1.54 3.94
CA LYS A 21 8.45 1.20 3.51
C LYS A 21 8.42 0.15 2.39
N ARG A 22 9.58 -0.34 1.96
CA ARG A 22 9.70 -1.17 0.76
C ARG A 22 8.91 -2.47 0.88
N THR A 23 8.74 -3.01 2.09
CA THR A 23 7.95 -4.22 2.33
C THR A 23 6.52 -3.97 2.84
N ASN A 24 6.10 -2.70 2.90
CA ASN A 24 4.77 -2.33 3.39
C ASN A 24 3.69 -2.39 2.30
N ILE A 25 2.52 -2.89 2.67
CA ILE A 25 1.26 -2.82 1.91
C ILE A 25 0.26 -1.98 2.70
N CYS A 26 -0.44 -1.09 2.00
CA CYS A 26 -1.53 -0.29 2.52
C CYS A 26 -2.87 -0.83 2.02
N ILE A 27 -3.78 -1.13 2.94
CA ILE A 27 -5.16 -1.57 2.66
C ILE A 27 -6.14 -0.46 3.01
N ILE A 28 -7.00 -0.12 2.07
CA ILE A 28 -7.97 0.97 2.18
C ILE A 28 -9.38 0.39 2.04
N GLY A 29 -10.31 0.87 2.89
CA GLY A 29 -11.73 0.53 2.82
C GLY A 29 -12.18 -0.61 3.73
N VAL A 30 -11.31 -1.11 4.62
CA VAL A 30 -11.71 -2.11 5.62
C VAL A 30 -12.51 -1.42 6.74
N PRO A 31 -13.74 -1.86 7.06
CA PRO A 31 -14.58 -1.25 8.11
C PRO A 31 -13.89 -1.22 9.48
N GLU A 32 -14.22 -0.24 10.34
CA GLU A 32 -13.73 -0.19 11.73
C GLU A 32 -14.71 -0.92 12.67
N GLY A 33 -14.20 -1.51 13.77
CA GLY A 33 -15.03 -2.08 14.84
C GLY A 33 -14.88 -3.59 15.08
N GLU A 34 -14.27 -4.32 14.14
CA GLU A 34 -14.02 -5.76 14.28
C GLU A 34 -12.60 -6.12 14.74
N GLU A 35 -11.77 -5.12 15.06
CA GLU A 35 -10.31 -5.29 15.06
C GLU A 35 -9.66 -4.91 16.39
N ARG A 36 -9.14 -5.92 17.09
CA ARG A 36 -7.99 -5.83 17.99
C ARG A 36 -6.70 -5.95 17.16
N GLU A 37 -5.56 -5.55 17.72
CA GLU A 37 -4.27 -5.53 17.00
C GLU A 37 -3.89 -6.90 16.40
N LYS A 38 -4.07 -7.99 17.17
CA LYS A 38 -3.90 -9.39 16.71
C LYS A 38 -4.92 -9.86 15.66
N GLU A 39 -5.97 -9.09 15.40
CA GLU A 39 -6.98 -9.40 14.36
C GLU A 39 -6.63 -8.77 13.02
N THR A 40 -5.81 -7.71 12.98
CA THR A 40 -5.35 -7.08 11.73
C THR A 40 -4.63 -8.08 10.81
N GLU A 41 -3.81 -8.96 11.40
CA GLU A 41 -3.14 -10.04 10.68
C GLU A 41 -4.14 -11.06 10.12
N LYS A 42 -5.14 -11.44 10.92
CA LYS A 42 -6.19 -12.39 10.51
C LYS A 42 -7.02 -11.83 9.36
N ILE A 43 -7.34 -10.54 9.40
CA ILE A 43 -8.08 -9.86 8.32
C ILE A 43 -7.27 -9.86 7.04
N PHE A 44 -5.97 -9.56 7.11
CA PHE A 44 -5.10 -9.66 5.95
C PHE A 44 -5.07 -11.09 5.39
N GLN A 45 -4.91 -12.10 6.26
CA GLN A 45 -4.96 -13.51 5.84
C GLN A 45 -6.30 -13.87 5.19
N GLU A 46 -7.43 -13.43 5.74
CA GLU A 46 -8.76 -13.65 5.17
C GLU A 46 -8.87 -13.00 3.77
N ILE A 47 -8.38 -11.77 3.62
CA ILE A 47 -8.34 -11.07 2.33
C ILE A 47 -7.53 -11.88 1.31
N ILE A 48 -6.33 -12.36 1.68
CA ILE A 48 -5.49 -13.13 0.76
C ILE A 48 -6.14 -14.47 0.42
N THR A 49 -6.58 -15.25 1.39
CA THR A 49 -7.18 -16.57 1.15
C THR A 49 -8.44 -16.46 0.28
N LYS A 50 -9.29 -15.45 0.55
CA LYS A 50 -10.51 -15.22 -0.24
C LYS A 50 -10.21 -14.72 -1.64
N ASN A 51 -9.23 -13.83 -1.81
CA ASN A 51 -9.03 -13.16 -3.09
C ASN A 51 -7.97 -13.81 -3.98
N PHE A 52 -6.95 -14.41 -3.38
CA PHE A 52 -5.76 -14.95 -4.03
C PHE A 52 -5.45 -16.37 -3.49
N PRO A 53 -6.32 -17.36 -3.76
CA PRO A 53 -6.20 -18.69 -3.17
C PRO A 53 -4.92 -19.43 -3.57
N THR A 54 -4.28 -19.06 -4.68
CA THR A 54 -2.96 -19.59 -5.07
C THR A 54 -1.85 -19.11 -4.15
N ILE A 55 -1.93 -17.85 -3.70
CA ILE A 55 -0.96 -17.24 -2.77
C ILE A 55 -1.28 -17.68 -1.33
N GLY A 56 -2.55 -17.80 -0.97
CA GLY A 56 -2.98 -18.20 0.38
C GLY A 56 -2.68 -19.66 0.75
N LYS A 57 -2.30 -20.51 -0.22
CA LYS A 57 -1.84 -21.89 0.03
C LYS A 57 -0.37 -21.95 0.43
N GLU A 58 0.45 -21.00 -0.02
CA GLU A 58 1.78 -20.80 0.55
C GLU A 58 1.59 -20.19 1.94
N PRO A 59 2.29 -20.66 2.97
CA PRO A 59 2.19 -19.99 4.24
C PRO A 59 2.79 -18.59 4.05
N LEU A 60 1.96 -17.55 4.04
CA LEU A 60 2.36 -16.14 4.15
C LEU A 60 2.90 -15.87 5.57
N THR A 61 3.86 -16.69 6.00
CA THR A 61 4.30 -16.90 7.40
C THR A 61 5.06 -15.71 7.96
N GLN A 62 5.10 -14.59 7.26
CA GLN A 62 6.04 -13.53 7.57
C GLN A 62 5.42 -12.13 7.45
N ILE A 63 4.24 -11.96 8.03
CA ILE A 63 3.80 -10.63 8.47
C ILE A 63 4.70 -10.27 9.65
N GLN A 64 5.43 -9.17 9.53
CA GLN A 64 6.25 -8.64 10.61
C GLN A 64 5.40 -7.76 11.54
N GLU A 65 4.47 -7.01 10.96
CA GLU A 65 3.64 -6.07 11.70
C GLU A 65 2.35 -5.81 10.91
N ALA A 66 1.22 -5.72 11.60
CA ALA A 66 -0.05 -5.35 11.01
C ALA A 66 -0.78 -4.41 11.96
N GLN A 67 -1.03 -3.19 11.51
CA GLN A 67 -1.68 -2.18 12.35
C GLN A 67 -2.53 -1.20 11.55
N ARG A 68 -3.50 -0.58 12.23
CA ARG A 68 -4.28 0.55 11.69
C ARG A 68 -3.53 1.85 11.92
N VAL A 69 -3.42 2.67 10.88
CA VAL A 69 -2.71 3.95 10.92
C VAL A 69 -3.68 5.08 10.54
N PRO A 70 -3.74 6.18 11.33
CA PRO A 70 -3.03 6.41 12.61
C PRO A 70 -3.62 5.59 13.78
N TYR A 71 -2.84 5.40 14.85
CA TYR A 71 -3.27 4.61 16.03
C TYR A 71 -4.57 5.14 16.66
N LYS A 72 -4.73 6.47 16.73
CA LYS A 72 -5.92 7.12 17.29
C LYS A 72 -7.02 7.27 16.25
N ILE A 73 -8.25 6.91 16.63
CA ILE A 73 -9.45 7.17 15.85
C ILE A 73 -9.75 8.67 15.89
N ASN A 74 -9.97 9.28 14.72
CA ASN A 74 -10.43 10.66 14.62
C ASN A 74 -11.95 10.66 14.38
N PRO A 75 -12.78 11.09 15.35
CA PRO A 75 -14.23 11.05 15.22
C PRO A 75 -14.76 11.99 14.11
N ARG A 76 -13.95 12.93 13.60
CA ARG A 76 -14.32 13.81 12.48
C ARG A 76 -14.12 13.17 11.10
N ARG A 77 -13.47 12.00 11.02
CA ARG A 77 -13.25 11.28 9.76
C ARG A 77 -14.31 10.20 9.58
N ASN A 78 -15.06 10.29 8.48
CA ASN A 78 -16.09 9.30 8.13
C ASN A 78 -15.52 8.10 7.34
N THR A 79 -14.26 8.18 6.92
CA THR A 79 -13.57 7.10 6.20
C THR A 79 -12.83 6.20 7.18
N PRO A 80 -12.89 4.86 7.01
CA PRO A 80 -12.09 3.96 7.83
C PRO A 80 -10.59 4.25 7.70
N ARG A 81 -9.85 4.08 8.81
CA ARG A 81 -8.39 4.18 8.80
C ARG A 81 -7.76 3.14 7.87
N HIS A 82 -6.59 3.47 7.34
CA HIS A 82 -5.87 2.51 6.52
C HIS A 82 -5.21 1.45 7.40
N MET A 83 -5.10 0.22 6.90
CA MET A 83 -4.26 -0.80 7.51
C MET A 83 -2.91 -0.81 6.83
N LEU A 84 -1.84 -0.81 7.62
CA LEU A 84 -0.47 -0.99 7.18
C LEU A 84 -0.02 -2.40 7.55
N ILE A 85 0.36 -3.18 6.55
CA ILE A 85 0.90 -4.54 6.70
C ILE A 85 2.36 -4.50 6.28
N LYS A 86 3.26 -4.81 7.20
CA LYS A 86 4.67 -4.97 6.93
C LYS A 86 4.97 -6.45 6.71
N LEU A 87 5.45 -6.79 5.53
CA LEU A 87 5.95 -8.12 5.23
C LEU A 87 7.45 -8.17 5.50
N THR A 88 7.98 -9.35 5.79
CA THR A 88 9.44 -9.56 5.89
C THR A 88 10.12 -9.55 4.52
N LYS A 89 9.44 -10.08 3.49
CA LYS A 89 9.98 -10.28 2.15
C LYS A 89 9.30 -9.34 1.17
N ILE A 90 10.13 -8.67 0.38
CA ILE A 90 9.64 -7.82 -0.70
C ILE A 90 8.95 -8.61 -1.81
N GLN A 91 9.43 -9.83 -2.08
CA GLN A 91 8.86 -10.69 -3.12
C GLN A 91 7.38 -10.99 -2.88
N ASP A 92 6.99 -11.20 -1.62
CA ASP A 92 5.60 -11.47 -1.25
C ASP A 92 4.73 -10.23 -1.46
N LYS A 93 5.25 -9.03 -1.12
CA LYS A 93 4.57 -7.76 -1.43
C LYS A 93 4.32 -7.61 -2.93
N GLU A 94 5.34 -7.83 -3.74
CA GLU A 94 5.25 -7.67 -5.20
C GLU A 94 4.27 -8.66 -5.81
N LYS A 95 4.31 -9.93 -5.39
CA LYS A 95 3.34 -10.96 -5.81
C LYS A 95 1.90 -10.55 -5.48
N ILE A 96 1.64 -10.10 -4.25
CA ILE A 96 0.29 -9.71 -3.81
C ILE A 96 -0.21 -8.48 -4.57
N LEU A 97 0.62 -7.44 -4.71
CA LEU A 97 0.23 -6.24 -5.44
C LEU A 97 0.03 -6.50 -6.93
N LYS A 98 0.80 -7.42 -7.54
CA LYS A 98 0.60 -7.84 -8.92
C LYS A 98 -0.73 -8.58 -9.07
N ALA A 99 -1.00 -9.56 -8.23
CA ALA A 99 -2.26 -10.31 -8.25
C ALA A 99 -3.48 -9.38 -8.02
N ALA A 100 -3.36 -8.40 -7.13
CA ALA A 100 -4.41 -7.40 -6.90
C ALA A 100 -4.70 -6.55 -8.15
N ARG A 101 -3.67 -6.16 -8.91
CA ARG A 101 -3.83 -5.42 -10.17
C ARG A 101 -4.50 -6.26 -11.25
N GLU A 102 -4.12 -7.53 -11.37
CA GLU A 102 -4.68 -8.47 -12.35
C GLU A 102 -6.15 -8.77 -12.06
N LYS A 103 -6.50 -8.96 -10.78
CA LYS A 103 -7.87 -9.26 -10.35
C LYS A 103 -8.83 -8.08 -10.52
N LYS A 104 -8.33 -6.84 -10.51
CA LYS A 104 -9.08 -5.56 -10.55
C LYS A 104 -10.02 -5.28 -9.36
N GLN A 105 -10.73 -6.28 -8.84
CA GLN A 105 -11.64 -6.15 -7.71
C GLN A 105 -11.21 -7.08 -6.55
N VAL A 106 -10.82 -6.45 -5.43
CA VAL A 106 -10.49 -7.15 -4.18
C VAL A 106 -11.60 -6.82 -3.19
N THR A 107 -12.09 -7.83 -2.46
CA THR A 107 -13.19 -7.65 -1.51
C THR A 107 -12.88 -8.21 -0.13
N TYR A 108 -13.42 -7.59 0.90
CA TYR A 108 -13.43 -8.07 2.28
C TYR A 108 -14.87 -8.07 2.78
N LYS A 109 -15.39 -9.24 3.21
CA LYS A 109 -16.79 -9.40 3.65
C LYS A 109 -17.87 -8.76 2.74
N GLY A 110 -17.61 -8.74 1.42
CA GLY A 110 -18.52 -8.14 0.43
C GLY A 110 -18.23 -6.66 0.12
N THR A 111 -17.45 -5.98 0.96
CA THR A 111 -17.01 -4.60 0.73
C THR A 111 -15.80 -4.56 -0.21
N PRO A 112 -15.81 -3.71 -1.26
CA PRO A 112 -14.65 -3.53 -2.11
C PRO A 112 -13.53 -2.81 -1.33
N ILE A 113 -12.31 -3.33 -1.47
CA ILE A 113 -11.12 -2.78 -0.82
C ILE A 113 -10.00 -2.54 -1.83
N ARG A 114 -9.05 -1.70 -1.46
CA ARG A 114 -7.89 -1.37 -2.31
C ARG A 114 -6.59 -1.76 -1.62
N LEU A 115 -5.77 -2.54 -2.32
CA LEU A 115 -4.40 -2.83 -1.93
C LEU A 115 -3.44 -1.91 -2.71
N SER A 116 -2.51 -1.28 -1.99
CA SER A 116 -1.55 -0.35 -2.57
C SER A 116 -0.19 -0.46 -1.90
N ALA A 117 0.87 -0.02 -2.59
CA ALA A 117 2.18 0.11 -1.98
C ALA A 117 2.23 1.39 -1.13
N ASP A 118 2.86 1.30 0.04
CA ASP A 118 3.20 2.47 0.86
C ASP A 118 4.49 3.11 0.32
N PHE A 119 4.47 4.43 0.18
CA PHE A 119 5.56 5.26 -0.35
C PHE A 119 5.76 6.48 0.56
N SER A 120 6.91 7.13 0.45
CA SER A 120 7.16 8.47 0.99
C SER A 120 6.22 9.51 0.37
N ALA A 121 6.02 10.64 1.06
CA ALA A 121 5.14 11.70 0.57
C ALA A 121 5.65 12.30 -0.75
N GLU A 122 6.97 12.42 -0.85
CA GLU A 122 7.71 12.91 -2.01
C GLU A 122 7.53 11.98 -3.21
N THR A 123 7.66 10.66 -3.01
CA THR A 123 7.43 9.67 -4.08
C THR A 123 5.96 9.60 -4.48
N LEU A 124 5.03 9.76 -3.54
CA LEU A 124 3.60 9.89 -3.86
C LEU A 124 3.32 11.15 -4.69
N GLN A 125 3.96 12.27 -4.36
CA GLN A 125 3.80 13.53 -5.06
C GLN A 125 4.34 13.44 -6.50
N ALA A 126 5.57 12.94 -6.67
CA ALA A 126 6.15 12.73 -7.99
C ALA A 126 5.28 11.81 -8.86
N ARG A 127 4.68 10.76 -8.28
CA ARG A 127 3.76 9.86 -8.99
C ARG A 127 2.47 10.56 -9.44
N ARG A 128 1.95 11.53 -8.69
CA ARG A 128 0.76 12.32 -9.07
C ARG A 128 1.09 13.22 -10.26
N GLU A 129 2.21 13.93 -10.19
CA GLU A 129 2.69 14.78 -11.29
C GLU A 129 2.89 13.97 -12.58
N TRP A 130 3.49 12.79 -12.47
CA TRP A 130 3.60 11.86 -13.59
C TRP A 130 2.23 11.35 -14.07
N HIS A 131 1.27 11.12 -13.18
CA HIS A 131 -0.07 10.69 -13.58
C HIS A 131 -0.78 11.73 -14.44
N ASP A 132 -0.63 13.01 -14.11
CA ASP A 132 -1.20 14.12 -14.88
C ASP A 132 -0.57 14.19 -16.28
N ILE A 133 0.76 14.02 -16.38
CA ILE A 133 1.47 13.96 -17.66
C ILE A 133 0.99 12.75 -18.48
N LEU A 134 0.91 11.57 -17.86
CA LEU A 134 0.42 10.35 -18.52
C LEU A 134 -1.02 10.50 -19.02
N HIS A 135 -1.87 11.22 -18.28
CA HIS A 135 -3.24 11.51 -18.70
C HIS A 135 -3.26 12.35 -19.98
N VAL A 136 -2.45 13.41 -20.04
CA VAL A 136 -2.29 14.25 -21.23
C VAL A 136 -1.73 13.47 -22.42
N MET A 137 -0.72 12.61 -22.20
CA MET A 137 -0.12 11.78 -23.25
C MET A 137 -1.11 10.76 -23.83
N LYS A 138 -1.95 10.15 -22.98
CA LYS A 138 -3.03 9.25 -23.44
C LYS A 138 -4.05 9.97 -24.31
N GLY A 139 -4.41 11.21 -23.97
CA GLY A 139 -5.28 12.05 -24.82
C GLY A 139 -4.69 12.33 -26.20
N LYS A 140 -3.36 12.21 -26.36
CA LYS A 140 -2.63 12.35 -27.63
C LYS A 140 -2.30 11.01 -28.31
N ASN A 141 -2.87 9.89 -27.84
CA ASN A 141 -2.57 8.53 -28.32
C ASN A 141 -1.09 8.11 -28.21
N LEU A 142 -0.31 8.77 -27.34
CA LEU A 142 1.08 8.40 -27.07
C LEU A 142 1.08 7.30 -26.00
N GLN A 143 1.35 6.06 -26.41
CA GLN A 143 1.47 4.93 -25.49
C GLN A 143 2.82 4.97 -24.77
N THR A 144 2.81 5.23 -23.47
CA THR A 144 3.97 5.00 -22.61
C THR A 144 4.03 3.51 -22.26
N ARG A 145 5.04 2.81 -22.80
CA ARG A 145 5.38 1.43 -22.43
C ARG A 145 5.82 1.32 -20.97
#